data_AF-A0A953R865-F1
#
_entry.id   AF-A0A953R865-F1
#
_cell.length_a   1.000
_cell.length_b   1.000
_cell.length_c   1.000
_cell.angle_alpha   90.00
_cell.angle_beta   90.00
_cell.angle_gamma   90.00
#
_symmetry.space_group_name_H-M   'P 1'
#
loop_
_entity.id
_entity.type
_entity.pdbx_description
1 polymer ?
#
loop_
_entity_poly.entity_id
_entity_poly.type
_entity_poly.pdbx_seq_one_letter_code
_entity_poly.pdbx_strand_id
1 'polypeptide(L)'
;MTLVLLVLALLPAGYVIGQAIFWPFEATEEGYGPPDMSAATFNCPGGQPDPTWSTGSPCTPGSRVHIRGAKFPYFVTATDARITGVAYVTMNGNFDGWIPQLMSPGSGQMWGALQLVVGVKNQDGTFTATGGVWEGSWTGTRTVTRTNDGKYVVQSSISNVAFGTVGRITGLKAMWDTTLDPQSGLGVDRGRILDPGGK
;
A
#
# COMPACT_ATOMS: atom_id res chain seq x y z
N MET A 1 -13.38 -31.17 -45.09
CA MET A 1 -14.09 -30.00 -44.55
C MET A 1 -14.29 -30.06 -43.02
N THR A 2 -14.07 -31.19 -42.37
CA THR A 2 -14.38 -31.43 -40.94
C THR A 2 -13.27 -31.00 -39.96
N LEU A 3 -12.00 -31.01 -40.37
CA LEU A 3 -10.86 -30.64 -39.52
C LEU A 3 -10.73 -29.12 -39.29
N VAL A 4 -11.04 -28.32 -40.33
CA VAL A 4 -10.94 -26.85 -40.29
C VAL A 4 -11.99 -26.25 -39.33
N LEU A 5 -13.19 -26.84 -39.30
CA LEU A 5 -14.25 -26.46 -38.35
C LEU A 5 -13.87 -26.78 -36.90
N LEU A 6 -13.14 -27.87 -36.65
CA LEU A 6 -12.68 -28.24 -35.30
C LEU A 6 -11.60 -27.28 -34.79
N VAL A 7 -10.65 -26.88 -35.64
CA VAL A 7 -9.59 -25.91 -35.30
C VAL A 7 -10.18 -24.52 -35.05
N LEU A 8 -11.14 -24.08 -35.87
CA LEU A 8 -11.85 -22.81 -35.67
C LEU A 8 -12.71 -22.78 -34.40
N ALA A 9 -13.22 -23.92 -33.94
CA ALA A 9 -13.96 -24.02 -32.68
C ALA A 9 -13.05 -24.08 -31.44
N LEU A 10 -11.85 -24.66 -31.57
CA LEU A 10 -10.89 -24.80 -30.47
C LEU A 10 -10.06 -23.53 -30.21
N LEU A 11 -9.89 -22.66 -31.20
CA LEU A 11 -9.19 -21.38 -31.04
C LEU A 11 -9.85 -20.42 -30.03
N PRO A 12 -11.17 -20.14 -30.09
CA PRO A 12 -11.83 -19.31 -29.07
C PRO A 12 -11.90 -20.01 -27.71
N ALA A 13 -12.04 -21.35 -27.67
CA ALA A 13 -12.00 -22.10 -26.42
C ALA A 13 -10.61 -22.03 -25.75
N GLY A 14 -9.53 -22.15 -26.53
CA GLY A 14 -8.15 -21.96 -26.04
C GLY A 14 -7.83 -20.52 -25.65
N TYR A 15 -8.42 -19.54 -26.34
CA TYR A 15 -8.27 -18.12 -26.01
C TYR A 15 -8.98 -17.75 -24.70
N VAL A 16 -10.15 -18.33 -24.43
CA VAL A 16 -10.91 -18.11 -23.19
C VAL A 16 -10.28 -18.84 -21.98
N ILE A 17 -9.63 -19.98 -22.19
CA ILE A 17 -8.95 -20.74 -21.12
C ILE A 17 -7.56 -20.16 -20.78
N GLY A 18 -6.94 -19.43 -21.71
CA GLY A 18 -5.60 -18.87 -21.54
C GLY A 18 -5.52 -17.46 -20.90
N GLN A 19 -6.64 -16.75 -20.76
CA GLN A 19 -6.66 -15.46 -20.08
C GLN A 19 -6.97 -15.68 -18.62
N ALA A 20 -5.93 -15.80 -17.80
CA ALA A 20 -6.10 -15.56 -16.38
C ALA A 20 -6.76 -14.18 -16.22
N ILE A 21 -8.00 -14.16 -15.73
CA ILE A 21 -8.84 -12.96 -15.77
C ILE A 21 -8.25 -11.99 -14.75
N PHE A 22 -7.68 -10.90 -15.27
CA PHE A 22 -7.28 -9.78 -14.44
C PHE A 22 -8.51 -8.89 -14.22
N TRP A 23 -9.02 -8.86 -13.00
CA TRP A 23 -10.09 -7.96 -12.59
C TRP A 23 -9.48 -6.64 -12.14
N PRO A 24 -9.68 -5.54 -12.88
CA PRO A 24 -9.19 -4.24 -12.46
C PRO A 24 -9.95 -3.75 -11.23
N PHE A 25 -9.28 -2.96 -10.40
CA PHE A 25 -9.92 -2.22 -9.32
C PHE A 25 -9.29 -0.85 -9.15
N GLU A 26 -10.07 0.07 -8.61
CA GLU A 26 -9.59 1.32 -8.04
C GLU A 26 -9.90 1.34 -6.54
N ALA A 27 -9.05 1.99 -5.74
CA ALA A 27 -9.30 2.16 -4.32
C ALA A 27 -8.76 3.50 -3.79
N THR A 28 -9.25 3.88 -2.61
CA THR A 28 -8.69 4.98 -1.82
C THR A 28 -8.25 4.49 -0.45
N GLU A 29 -7.11 4.98 0.03
CA GLU A 29 -6.56 4.70 1.34
C GLU A 29 -6.67 5.91 2.26
N GLU A 30 -7.25 5.72 3.44
CA GLU A 30 -7.31 6.71 4.52
C GLU A 30 -6.68 6.17 5.80
N GLY A 31 -6.14 7.03 6.66
CA GLY A 31 -5.57 6.59 7.94
C GLY A 31 -6.61 5.93 8.84
N TYR A 32 -6.29 4.76 9.41
CA TYR A 32 -7.20 3.99 10.27
C TYR A 32 -6.64 3.86 11.69
N GLY A 33 -6.75 4.94 12.46
CA GLY A 33 -6.21 5.00 13.83
C GLY A 33 -4.73 5.36 13.89
N PRO A 34 -4.13 5.35 15.09
CA PRO A 34 -2.74 5.77 15.28
C PRO A 34 -1.77 4.70 14.73
N PRO A 35 -0.60 5.10 14.20
CA PRO A 35 0.44 4.16 13.83
C PRO A 35 1.00 3.44 15.07
N ASP A 36 1.32 2.16 14.90
CA ASP A 36 2.03 1.38 15.91
C ASP A 36 3.54 1.52 15.70
N MET A 37 4.16 2.27 16.62
CA MET A 37 5.59 2.56 16.62
C MET A 37 6.36 1.70 17.64
N SER A 38 5.70 0.78 18.36
CA SER A 38 6.33 0.01 19.45
C SER A 38 7.49 -0.89 18.99
N ALA A 39 7.41 -1.38 17.76
CA ALA A 39 8.46 -2.18 17.13
C ALA A 39 9.35 -1.37 16.16
N ALA A 40 9.10 -0.07 16.03
CA ALA A 40 9.79 0.77 15.08
C ALA A 40 11.18 1.16 15.59
N THR A 41 12.19 1.12 14.72
CA THR A 41 13.51 1.68 15.03
C THR A 41 13.82 2.83 14.09
N PHE A 42 14.40 3.89 14.67
CA PHE A 42 14.82 5.09 13.96
C PHE A 42 16.31 5.26 14.17
N ASN A 43 17.05 5.29 13.07
CA ASN A 43 18.48 5.60 13.08
C ASN A 43 18.70 6.88 12.29
N CYS A 44 19.51 7.78 12.83
CA CYS A 44 19.85 9.06 12.22
C CYS A 44 21.35 9.08 11.88
N PRO A 45 21.79 8.47 10.76
CA PRO A 45 23.20 8.51 10.39
C PRO A 45 23.70 9.96 10.27
N GLY A 46 24.71 10.31 11.05
CA GLY A 46 25.27 11.67 11.08
C GLY A 46 24.52 12.67 11.98
N GLY A 47 23.55 12.22 12.79
CA GLY A 47 22.87 13.01 13.83
C GLY A 47 22.67 12.22 15.12
N GLN A 48 22.37 12.90 16.23
CA GLN A 48 21.92 12.21 17.46
C GLN A 48 20.39 12.07 17.43
N PRO A 49 19.84 10.93 17.90
CA PRO A 49 18.42 10.84 18.15
C PRO A 49 18.03 11.89 19.21
N ASP A 50 16.98 12.67 18.97
CA ASP A 50 16.50 13.62 19.98
C ASP A 50 15.96 12.81 21.17
N PRO A 51 16.51 12.99 22.39
CA PRO A 51 16.13 12.18 23.55
C PRO A 51 14.71 12.45 24.06
N THR A 52 13.98 13.43 23.52
CA THR A 52 12.62 13.83 23.97
C THR A 52 11.49 13.07 23.26
N TRP A 53 11.76 11.85 22.81
CA TRP A 53 10.97 11.06 21.87
C TRP A 53 9.65 10.48 22.43
N SER A 54 8.93 11.25 23.26
CA SER A 54 7.49 11.07 23.49
C SER A 54 6.63 12.00 22.63
N THR A 55 7.18 13.14 22.18
CA THR A 55 6.45 14.15 21.39
C THR A 55 7.31 14.92 20.37
N GLY A 56 8.61 14.63 20.27
CA GLY A 56 9.59 15.35 19.44
C GLY A 56 10.08 14.60 18.18
N SER A 57 10.83 15.30 17.34
CA SER A 57 11.48 14.72 16.14
C SER A 57 12.47 13.61 16.52
N PRO A 58 12.48 12.41 15.88
CA PRO A 58 13.50 11.40 16.15
C PRO A 58 14.91 11.85 15.77
N CYS A 59 15.05 12.79 14.83
CA CYS A 59 16.35 13.15 14.25
C CYS A 59 16.55 14.66 14.20
N THR A 60 17.81 15.11 14.29
CA THR A 60 18.14 16.52 14.03
C THR A 60 17.64 16.95 12.64
N PRO A 61 17.07 18.17 12.49
CA PRO A 61 16.59 18.67 11.20
C PRO A 61 17.63 18.49 10.08
N GLY A 62 17.19 18.02 8.91
CA GLY A 62 18.07 17.79 7.76
C GLY A 62 18.94 16.52 7.83
N SER A 63 18.94 15.77 8.93
CA SER A 63 19.67 14.50 9.01
C SER A 63 19.04 13.41 8.15
N ARG A 64 19.84 12.47 7.67
CA ARG A 64 19.34 11.22 7.08
C ARG A 64 18.58 10.43 8.14
N VAL A 65 17.50 9.77 7.73
CA VAL A 65 16.63 8.99 8.62
C VAL A 65 16.41 7.61 8.04
N HIS A 66 16.73 6.57 8.82
CA HIS A 66 16.39 5.19 8.52
C HIS A 66 15.27 4.76 9.45
N ILE A 67 14.16 4.33 8.88
CA ILE A 67 13.01 3.81 9.62
C ILE A 67 12.93 2.31 9.37
N ARG A 68 12.73 1.50 10.40
CA ARG A 68 12.45 0.06 10.23
C ARG A 68 11.27 -0.36 11.09
N GLY A 69 10.38 -1.17 10.51
CA GLY A 69 9.30 -1.82 11.25
C GLY A 69 8.16 -0.91 11.74
N ALA A 70 8.06 0.33 11.25
CA ALA A 70 6.95 1.22 11.60
C ALA A 70 5.65 0.70 10.97
N LYS A 71 4.56 0.60 11.74
CA LYS A 71 3.30 0.05 11.25
C LYS A 71 2.23 1.12 11.12
N PHE A 72 1.63 1.19 9.95
CA PHE A 72 0.58 2.15 9.63
C PHE A 72 -0.70 1.40 9.26
N PRO A 73 -1.78 1.62 10.02
CA PRO A 73 -3.09 1.12 9.63
C PRO A 73 -3.77 2.10 8.65
N TYR A 74 -4.24 1.57 7.53
CA TYR A 74 -5.05 2.28 6.54
C TYR A 74 -6.37 1.54 6.33
N PHE A 75 -7.45 2.29 6.13
CA PHE A 75 -8.69 1.74 5.62
C PHE A 75 -8.71 1.93 4.11
N VAL A 76 -8.86 0.83 3.39
CA VAL A 76 -8.88 0.77 1.93
C VAL A 76 -10.33 0.60 1.49
N THR A 77 -10.82 1.54 0.69
CA THR A 77 -12.15 1.46 0.06
C THR A 77 -11.97 1.24 -1.43
N ALA A 78 -12.29 0.03 -1.91
CA ALA A 78 -12.09 -0.36 -3.30
C ALA A 78 -13.41 -0.59 -4.06
N THR A 79 -13.35 -0.46 -5.37
CA THR A 79 -14.45 -0.85 -6.28
C THR A 79 -14.72 -2.36 -6.26
N ASP A 80 -13.70 -3.16 -5.94
CA ASP A 80 -13.81 -4.61 -5.72
C ASP A 80 -13.79 -4.91 -4.22
N ALA A 81 -14.88 -5.46 -3.70
CA ALA A 81 -15.04 -5.76 -2.27
C ALA A 81 -14.01 -6.75 -1.71
N ARG A 82 -13.29 -7.49 -2.57
CA ARG A 82 -12.18 -8.37 -2.17
C ARG A 82 -10.95 -7.60 -1.71
N ILE A 83 -10.82 -6.31 -2.06
CA ILE A 83 -9.71 -5.43 -1.66
C ILE A 83 -10.14 -4.42 -0.59
N THR A 84 -11.44 -4.25 -0.33
CA THR A 84 -11.93 -3.35 0.72
C THR A 84 -11.65 -3.92 2.12
N GLY A 85 -11.01 -3.13 2.98
CA GLY A 85 -10.65 -3.60 4.32
C GLY A 85 -9.64 -2.73 5.06
N VAL A 86 -9.03 -3.28 6.09
CA VAL A 86 -7.95 -2.62 6.84
C VAL A 86 -6.60 -3.18 6.39
N ALA A 87 -5.75 -2.31 5.84
CA ALA A 87 -4.38 -2.60 5.50
C ALA A 87 -3.45 -2.22 6.65
N TYR A 88 -2.68 -3.19 7.17
CA TYR A 88 -1.59 -2.98 8.09
C TYR A 88 -0.28 -2.99 7.31
N VAL A 89 0.27 -1.80 7.09
CA VAL A 89 1.47 -1.58 6.30
C VAL A 89 2.67 -1.48 7.23
N THR A 90 3.59 -2.42 7.13
CA THR A 90 4.90 -2.32 7.77
C THR A 90 5.83 -1.57 6.83
N MET A 91 6.43 -0.49 7.31
CA MET A 91 7.31 0.39 6.55
C MET A 91 8.75 0.29 7.05
N ASN A 92 9.63 0.17 6.06
CA ASN A 92 11.04 0.45 6.16
C ASN A 92 11.37 1.55 5.14
N GLY A 93 12.38 2.36 5.42
CA GLY A 93 12.83 3.32 4.44
C GLY A 93 14.13 4.01 4.82
N ASN A 94 14.79 4.56 3.81
CA ASN A 94 15.97 5.40 3.95
C ASN A 94 15.66 6.74 3.30
N PHE A 95 15.66 7.79 4.09
CA PHE A 95 15.24 9.12 3.68
C PHE A 95 16.32 10.14 3.93
N ASP A 96 16.50 11.05 3.00
CA ASP A 96 17.40 12.19 3.12
C ASP A 96 16.62 13.38 3.70
N GLY A 97 17.05 13.80 4.89
CA GLY A 97 16.56 15.00 5.55
C GLY A 97 15.32 14.78 6.42
N TRP A 98 15.43 14.97 7.73
CA TRP A 98 14.26 15.15 8.57
C TRP A 98 13.66 16.55 8.38
N ILE A 99 12.34 16.64 8.26
CA ILE A 99 11.61 17.90 8.06
C ILE A 99 10.73 18.15 9.30
N PRO A 100 11.16 18.99 10.26
CA PRO A 100 10.44 19.23 11.51
C PRO A 100 9.01 19.74 11.30
N GLN A 101 8.80 20.59 10.29
CA GLN A 101 7.49 21.19 9.99
C GLN A 101 6.45 20.14 9.56
N LEU A 102 6.90 18.98 9.06
CA LEU A 102 6.03 17.88 8.68
C LEU A 102 6.01 16.76 9.73
N MET A 103 6.86 16.85 10.76
CA MET A 103 7.18 15.74 11.66
C MET A 103 7.42 14.42 10.89
N SER A 104 8.13 14.50 9.77
CA SER A 104 8.27 13.41 8.82
C SER A 104 9.67 13.40 8.20
N PRO A 105 10.16 12.23 7.76
CA PRO A 105 11.31 12.18 6.87
C PRO A 105 11.02 12.88 5.53
N GLY A 106 12.10 13.28 4.86
CA GLY A 106 12.16 13.87 3.53
C GLY A 106 12.05 12.82 2.43
N SER A 107 12.79 13.01 1.34
CA SER A 107 12.73 12.16 0.15
C SER A 107 13.54 10.89 0.32
N GLY A 108 13.12 9.77 -0.28
CA GLY A 108 13.87 8.53 -0.15
C GLY A 108 13.14 7.29 -0.67
N GLN A 109 13.85 6.16 -0.60
CA GLN A 109 13.31 4.84 -0.94
C GLN A 109 12.66 4.20 0.29
N MET A 110 11.56 3.50 0.08
CA MET A 110 10.79 2.82 1.11
C MET A 110 10.28 1.47 0.63
N TRP A 111 10.10 0.53 1.54
CA TRP A 111 9.66 -0.83 1.26
C TRP A 111 9.09 -1.48 2.50
N GLY A 112 8.40 -2.59 2.33
CA GLY A 112 8.04 -3.42 3.46
C GLY A 112 7.00 -4.47 3.12
N ALA A 113 6.16 -4.74 4.10
CA ALA A 113 5.12 -5.75 4.03
C ALA A 113 3.75 -5.11 4.19
N LEU A 114 2.73 -5.75 3.66
CA LEU A 114 1.34 -5.38 3.86
C LEU A 114 0.55 -6.60 4.29
N GLN A 115 -0.43 -6.39 5.16
CA GLN A 115 -1.49 -7.34 5.42
C GLN A 115 -2.82 -6.61 5.29
N LEU A 116 -3.68 -7.00 4.36
CA LEU A 116 -5.02 -6.44 4.20
C LEU A 116 -6.06 -7.42 4.69
N VAL A 117 -6.75 -7.07 5.77
CA VAL A 117 -7.88 -7.83 6.30
C VAL A 117 -9.15 -7.30 5.66
N VAL A 118 -9.81 -8.13 4.86
CA VAL A 118 -11.03 -7.76 4.12
C VAL A 118 -12.18 -7.59 5.09
N GLY A 119 -12.94 -6.52 4.91
CA GLY A 119 -14.11 -6.25 5.74
C GLY A 119 -14.76 -4.92 5.43
N VAL A 120 -15.67 -4.50 6.29
CA VAL A 120 -16.43 -3.25 6.13
C VAL A 120 -16.25 -2.35 7.34
N LYS A 121 -16.20 -1.04 7.08
CA LYS A 121 -16.27 -0.02 8.12
C LYS A 121 -17.73 0.21 8.47
N ASN A 122 -18.07 0.01 9.72
CA ASN A 122 -19.41 0.25 10.27
C ASN A 122 -19.63 1.76 10.46
N GLN A 123 -20.90 2.17 10.59
CA GLN A 123 -21.27 3.58 10.77
C GLN A 123 -20.71 4.20 12.07
N ASP A 124 -20.47 3.37 13.09
CA ASP A 124 -19.86 3.77 14.36
C ASP A 124 -18.32 3.85 14.29
N GLY A 125 -17.72 3.64 13.12
CA GLY A 125 -16.27 3.65 12.90
C GLY A 125 -15.56 2.32 13.22
N THR A 126 -16.28 1.32 13.72
CA THR A 126 -15.70 -0.01 13.98
C THR A 126 -15.52 -0.80 12.67
N PHE A 127 -14.70 -1.84 12.70
CA PHE A 127 -14.41 -2.69 11.54
C PHE A 127 -14.95 -4.10 11.75
N THR A 128 -15.68 -4.61 10.76
CA THR A 128 -16.14 -6.01 10.73
C THR A 128 -15.39 -6.77 9.65
N ALA A 129 -14.53 -7.71 10.04
CA ALA A 129 -13.83 -8.59 9.11
C ALA A 129 -14.81 -9.56 8.43
N THR A 130 -14.69 -9.74 7.12
CA THR A 130 -15.50 -10.68 6.32
C THR A 130 -14.76 -11.99 6.01
N GLY A 131 -13.52 -12.13 6.50
CA GLY A 131 -12.76 -13.38 6.51
C GLY A 131 -11.75 -13.56 5.38
N GLY A 132 -11.53 -12.54 4.53
CA GLY A 132 -10.43 -12.53 3.57
C GLY A 132 -9.18 -11.90 4.17
N VAL A 133 -8.00 -12.45 3.89
CA VAL A 133 -6.71 -11.79 4.19
C VAL A 133 -5.80 -11.84 2.97
N TRP A 134 -5.23 -10.68 2.61
CA TRP A 134 -4.11 -10.56 1.68
C TRP A 134 -2.82 -10.32 2.45
N GLU A 135 -1.73 -10.95 2.01
CA GLU A 135 -0.40 -10.70 2.54
C GLU A 135 0.58 -10.46 1.40
N GLY A 136 1.47 -9.49 1.58
CA GLY A 136 2.27 -9.01 0.47
C GLY A 136 3.47 -8.19 0.88
N SER A 137 4.17 -7.72 -0.15
CA SER A 137 5.29 -6.81 -0.05
C SER A 137 5.09 -5.62 -0.97
N TRP A 138 5.72 -4.52 -0.62
CA TRP A 138 5.66 -3.30 -1.40
C TRP A 138 7.01 -2.60 -1.44
N THR A 139 7.20 -1.82 -2.49
CA THR A 139 8.36 -0.93 -2.67
C THR A 139 7.87 0.40 -3.20
N GLY A 140 8.55 1.48 -2.85
CA GLY A 140 8.15 2.80 -3.31
C GLY A 140 9.21 3.86 -3.10
N THR A 141 8.92 5.03 -3.67
CA THR A 141 9.72 6.24 -3.50
C THR A 141 8.84 7.33 -2.93
N ARG A 142 9.38 8.07 -1.97
CA ARG A 142 8.81 9.30 -1.43
C ARG A 142 9.63 10.48 -1.94
N THR A 143 8.95 11.51 -2.40
CA THR A 143 9.55 12.80 -2.78
C THR A 143 8.89 13.90 -1.99
N VAL A 144 9.70 14.73 -1.33
CA VAL A 144 9.26 15.94 -0.65
C VAL A 144 9.89 17.14 -1.34
N THR A 145 9.04 18.02 -1.88
CA THR A 145 9.46 19.23 -2.60
C THR A 145 8.98 20.45 -1.85
N ARG A 146 9.85 21.46 -1.73
CA ARG A 146 9.45 22.78 -1.19
C ARG A 146 8.99 23.68 -2.34
N THR A 147 7.78 24.20 -2.26
CA THR A 147 7.21 25.13 -3.24
C THR A 147 7.75 26.55 -3.04
N ASN A 148 7.55 27.41 -4.05
CA ASN A 148 8.01 28.81 -4.01
C ASN A 148 7.39 29.63 -2.86
N ASP A 149 6.17 29.27 -2.41
CA ASP A 149 5.51 29.87 -1.25
C ASP A 149 5.97 29.26 0.09
N GLY A 150 7.01 28.42 0.06
CA GLY A 150 7.67 27.85 1.24
C GLY A 150 6.97 26.64 1.85
N LYS A 151 5.86 26.17 1.27
CA LYS A 151 5.15 24.95 1.69
C LYS A 151 5.88 23.69 1.23
N TYR A 152 5.59 22.57 1.88
CA TYR A 152 6.08 21.27 1.44
C TYR A 152 4.96 20.50 0.74
N VAL A 153 5.29 19.88 -0.38
CA VAL A 153 4.43 18.94 -1.10
C VAL A 153 5.07 17.56 -1.00
N VAL A 154 4.29 16.59 -0.53
CA VAL A 154 4.71 15.19 -0.40
C VAL A 154 4.06 14.40 -1.53
N GLN A 155 4.86 13.62 -2.23
CA GLN A 155 4.42 12.66 -3.23
C GLN A 155 5.02 11.31 -2.90
N SER A 156 4.22 10.25 -3.02
CA SER A 156 4.66 8.87 -2.89
C SER A 156 4.18 8.08 -4.09
N SER A 157 5.03 7.20 -4.60
CA SER A 157 4.66 6.18 -5.58
C SER A 157 5.08 4.83 -5.02
N ILE A 158 4.12 3.93 -4.86
CA ILE A 158 4.31 2.62 -4.24
C ILE A 158 3.76 1.57 -5.20
N SER A 159 4.46 0.45 -5.34
CA SER A 159 4.00 -0.74 -6.04
C SER A 159 3.85 -1.88 -5.05
N ASN A 160 2.68 -2.50 -5.03
CA ASN A 160 2.29 -3.57 -4.13
C ASN A 160 2.14 -4.88 -4.90
N VAL A 161 2.54 -5.98 -4.26
CA VAL A 161 2.22 -7.34 -4.68
C VAL A 161 1.70 -8.11 -3.47
N ALA A 162 0.51 -8.68 -3.58
CA ALA A 162 -0.12 -9.43 -2.51
C ALA A 162 -0.72 -10.76 -2.98
N PHE A 163 -0.84 -11.68 -2.03
CA PHE A 163 -1.41 -13.01 -2.20
C PHE A 163 -2.57 -13.17 -1.22
N GLY A 164 -3.70 -13.65 -1.70
CA GLY A 164 -4.81 -14.01 -0.81
C GLY A 164 -4.43 -15.28 -0.06
N THR A 165 -4.37 -15.20 1.26
CA THR A 165 -3.91 -16.30 2.13
C THR A 165 -5.07 -16.94 2.89
N VAL A 166 -6.15 -16.22 3.15
CA VAL A 166 -7.30 -16.70 3.93
C VAL A 166 -8.63 -16.43 3.22
N GLY A 167 -9.59 -17.33 3.39
CA GLY A 167 -10.98 -17.14 2.98
C GLY A 167 -11.23 -17.39 1.49
N ARG A 168 -12.21 -16.68 0.93
CA ARG A 168 -12.63 -16.87 -0.48
C ARG A 168 -11.61 -16.36 -1.50
N ILE A 169 -10.61 -15.62 -1.05
CA ILE A 169 -9.53 -15.06 -1.86
C ILE A 169 -8.27 -15.92 -1.83
N THR A 170 -8.25 -17.05 -1.10
CA THR A 170 -7.07 -17.91 -1.03
C THR A 170 -6.62 -18.35 -2.42
N GLY A 171 -5.35 -18.12 -2.73
CA GLY A 171 -4.73 -18.47 -4.02
C GLY A 171 -4.83 -17.38 -5.10
N LEU A 172 -5.58 -16.30 -4.85
CA LEU A 172 -5.59 -15.12 -5.71
C LEU A 172 -4.29 -14.31 -5.55
N LYS A 173 -3.94 -13.55 -6.59
CA LYS A 173 -2.81 -12.60 -6.55
C LYS A 173 -3.32 -11.22 -6.90
N ALA A 174 -2.84 -10.19 -6.23
CA ALA A 174 -3.16 -8.81 -6.55
C ALA A 174 -1.88 -8.00 -6.73
N MET A 175 -1.93 -7.04 -7.65
CA MET A 175 -0.87 -6.04 -7.82
C MET A 175 -1.53 -4.68 -8.02
N TRP A 176 -1.03 -3.66 -7.37
CA TRP A 176 -1.53 -2.29 -7.52
C TRP A 176 -0.46 -1.27 -7.24
N ASP A 177 -0.62 -0.11 -7.85
CA ASP A 177 0.20 1.05 -7.59
C ASP A 177 -0.60 2.06 -6.77
N THR A 178 0.02 2.59 -5.73
CA THR A 178 -0.53 3.65 -4.86
C THR A 178 0.17 4.95 -5.16
N THR A 179 -0.60 6.01 -5.38
CA THR A 179 -0.12 7.39 -5.45
C THR A 179 -0.77 8.22 -4.35
N LEU A 180 0.03 9.02 -3.64
CA LEU A 180 -0.53 9.97 -2.68
C LEU A 180 -1.05 11.21 -3.42
N ASP A 181 -2.33 11.51 -3.29
CA ASP A 181 -2.90 12.77 -3.78
C ASP A 181 -2.45 13.92 -2.84
N PRO A 182 -1.65 14.87 -3.33
CA PRO A 182 -1.14 15.97 -2.50
C PRO A 182 -2.21 16.96 -2.03
N GLN A 183 -3.43 16.93 -2.60
CA GLN A 183 -4.52 17.82 -2.19
C GLN A 183 -5.39 17.21 -1.08
N SER A 184 -5.78 15.94 -1.23
CA SER A 184 -6.62 15.24 -0.25
C SER A 184 -5.82 14.55 0.87
N GLY A 185 -4.54 14.27 0.64
CA GLY A 185 -3.71 13.45 1.53
C GLY A 185 -4.10 11.96 1.52
N LEU A 186 -4.97 11.54 0.60
CA LEU A 186 -5.41 10.16 0.45
C LEU A 186 -4.47 9.40 -0.51
N GLY A 187 -4.28 8.11 -0.22
CA GLY A 187 -3.71 7.19 -1.21
C GLY A 187 -4.77 6.88 -2.27
N VAL A 188 -4.37 6.85 -3.53
CA VAL A 188 -5.19 6.38 -4.65
C VAL A 188 -4.51 5.16 -5.23
N ASP A 189 -5.20 4.03 -5.21
CA ASP A 189 -4.73 2.75 -5.70
C ASP A 189 -5.35 2.42 -7.05
N ARG A 190 -4.53 1.89 -7.95
CA ARG A 190 -5.00 1.30 -9.21
C ARG A 190 -4.33 -0.05 -9.40
N GLY A 191 -5.14 -1.08 -9.57
CA GLY A 191 -4.64 -2.43 -9.54
C GLY A 191 -5.44 -3.44 -10.31
N ARG A 192 -5.01 -4.70 -10.17
CA ARG A 192 -5.65 -5.87 -10.75
C ARG A 192 -5.52 -7.09 -9.86
N ILE A 193 -6.58 -7.89 -9.83
CA ILE A 193 -6.61 -9.21 -9.19
C ILE A 193 -6.52 -10.27 -10.28
N LEU A 194 -5.55 -11.16 -10.16
CA LEU A 194 -5.47 -12.40 -10.92
C LEU A 194 -6.42 -13.43 -10.29
N ASP A 195 -7.54 -13.68 -10.96
CA ASP A 195 -8.51 -14.70 -10.57
C ASP A 195 -8.68 -15.76 -11.66
N PRO A 196 -7.98 -16.91 -11.54
CA PRO A 196 -8.10 -18.01 -12.48
C PRO A 196 -9.49 -18.67 -12.49
N GLY A 197 -10.29 -18.47 -11.44
CA GLY A 197 -11.62 -19.04 -11.28
C GLY A 197 -12.77 -18.15 -11.74
N GLY A 198 -12.49 -16.87 -12.04
CA GLY A 198 -13.48 -15.89 -12.49
C GLY A 198 -14.66 -15.70 -11.52
N LYS A 199 -14.39 -15.75 -10.21
CA LYS A 199 -15.42 -15.73 -9.16
C LYS A 199 -15.69 -14.33 -8.61
#